data_AF-A0A948GFL8-F1
#
_entry.id   AF-A0A948GFL8-F1
#
_cell.length_a   1.000
_cell.length_b   1.000
_cell.length_c   1.000
_cell.angle_alpha   90.00
_cell.angle_beta   90.00
_cell.angle_gamma   90.00
#
_symmetry.space_group_name_H-M   'P 1'
#
loop_
_entity.id
_entity.type
_entity.pdbx_description
1 polymer ?
#
loop_
_entity_poly.entity_id
_entity_poly.type
_entity_poly.pdbx_seq_one_letter_code
_entity_poly.pdbx_strand_id
1 'polypeptide(L)'
;MAELARAAEPFRFYTRLHLTELTGLRAAGLVQLVRLLKSVPGGSIYYHTHRFLQQHQYLSPEPPNDFAYWVREILGEEELGERLASIDIIQFSTIRSLRERII
;
A
#
# COMPACT_ATOMS: atom_id res chain seq x y z
N MET A 1 37.53 -10.54 -22.22
CA MET A 1 36.20 -10.75 -21.59
C MET A 1 36.43 -10.74 -20.09
N ALA A 2 35.90 -9.75 -19.37
CA ALA A 2 36.06 -9.68 -17.91
C ALA A 2 35.31 -10.85 -17.25
N GLU A 3 35.95 -11.50 -16.29
CA GLU A 3 35.36 -12.57 -15.51
C GLU A 3 34.27 -11.98 -14.60
N LEU A 4 33.03 -12.40 -14.77
CA LEU A 4 31.91 -11.90 -13.97
C LEU A 4 31.97 -12.49 -12.56
N ALA A 5 31.79 -11.64 -11.55
CA ALA A 5 31.73 -12.09 -10.16
C ALA A 5 30.58 -13.09 -9.98
N ARG A 6 30.89 -14.26 -9.41
CA ARG A 6 29.91 -15.30 -9.10
C ARG A 6 29.51 -15.21 -7.62
N ALA A 7 28.21 -15.11 -7.35
CA ALA A 7 27.69 -15.13 -5.99
C ALA A 7 27.90 -16.51 -5.33
N ALA A 8 28.11 -16.52 -4.01
CA ALA A 8 28.24 -17.76 -3.22
C ALA A 8 26.94 -18.58 -3.24
N GLU A 9 25.79 -17.90 -3.29
CA GLU A 9 24.47 -18.52 -3.39
C GLU A 9 23.73 -18.03 -4.65
N PRO A 10 22.99 -18.90 -5.35
CA PRO A 10 22.20 -18.49 -6.51
C PRO A 10 20.98 -17.66 -6.10
N PHE A 11 20.70 -16.60 -6.85
CA PHE A 11 19.42 -15.88 -6.72
C PHE A 11 18.27 -16.76 -7.20
N ARG A 12 17.25 -16.94 -6.37
CA ARG A 12 16.06 -17.72 -6.72
C ARG A 12 14.91 -16.79 -7.09
N PHE A 13 14.36 -16.99 -8.28
CA PHE A 13 13.16 -16.29 -8.72
C PHE A 13 11.94 -16.96 -8.10
N TYR A 14 11.04 -16.15 -7.53
CA TYR A 14 9.79 -16.60 -6.94
C TYR A 14 8.62 -15.92 -7.65
N THR A 15 7.50 -16.63 -7.72
CA THR A 15 6.22 -16.06 -8.12
C THR A 15 5.26 -16.06 -6.94
N ARG A 16 4.14 -15.38 -7.09
CA ARG A 16 3.08 -15.31 -6.07
C ARG A 16 1.71 -15.20 -6.72
N LEU A 17 0.70 -15.58 -5.96
CA LEU A 17 -0.71 -15.30 -6.26
C LEU A 17 -1.32 -14.52 -5.10
N HIS A 18 -2.29 -13.66 -5.41
CA HIS A 18 -3.03 -12.91 -4.41
C HIS A 18 -4.42 -13.55 -4.24
N LEU A 19 -4.76 -13.94 -3.01
CA LEU A 19 -6.12 -14.30 -2.64
C LEU A 19 -6.79 -13.09 -2.00
N THR A 20 -7.82 -12.55 -2.64
CA THR A 20 -8.58 -11.41 -2.10
C THR A 20 -9.73 -11.92 -1.24
N GLU A 21 -9.87 -11.39 -0.04
CA GLU A 21 -10.98 -11.70 0.86
C GLU A 21 -11.77 -10.42 1.20
N LEU A 22 -13.08 -10.55 1.26
CA LEU A 22 -13.96 -9.47 1.72
C LEU A 22 -13.99 -9.46 3.24
N THR A 23 -13.52 -8.37 3.85
CA THR A 23 -13.49 -8.23 5.32
C THR A 23 -14.85 -7.88 5.91
N GLY A 24 -15.80 -7.41 5.10
CA GLY A 24 -17.09 -6.88 5.55
C GLY A 24 -17.01 -5.54 6.29
N LEU A 25 -15.82 -4.98 6.47
CA LEU A 25 -15.58 -3.73 7.19
C LEU A 25 -15.74 -2.54 6.23
N ARG A 26 -16.35 -1.45 6.71
CA ARG A 26 -16.58 -0.23 5.94
C ARG A 26 -16.35 1.00 6.81
N ALA A 27 -15.69 2.01 6.26
CA ALA A 27 -15.56 3.32 6.87
C ALA A 27 -16.43 4.33 6.11
N ALA A 28 -17.19 5.15 6.84
CA ALA A 28 -17.96 6.28 6.30
C ALA A 28 -17.29 7.64 6.53
N GLY A 29 -16.09 7.67 7.10
CA GLY A 29 -15.31 8.89 7.34
C GLY A 29 -13.99 8.60 8.04
N LEU A 30 -13.17 9.63 8.25
CA LEU A 30 -11.80 9.52 8.78
C LEU A 30 -11.72 8.84 10.15
N VAL A 31 -12.64 9.16 11.07
CA VAL A 31 -12.67 8.55 12.41
C VAL A 31 -12.87 7.03 12.32
N GLN A 32 -13.79 6.58 11.46
CA GLN A 32 -14.03 5.15 11.25
C GLN A 32 -12.86 4.50 10.53
N LEU A 33 -12.28 5.17 9.52
CA LEU A 33 -11.11 4.69 8.81
C LEU A 33 -9.96 4.42 9.78
N VAL A 34 -9.57 5.39 10.61
CA VAL A 34 -8.49 5.25 11.59
C VAL A 34 -8.79 4.13 12.59
N ARG A 35 -10.03 4.02 13.08
CA ARG A 35 -10.44 2.93 13.97
C ARG A 35 -10.25 1.55 13.32
N LEU A 36 -10.63 1.42 12.04
CA LEU A 36 -10.46 0.17 11.30
C LEU A 36 -8.98 -0.12 11.00
N LEU A 37 -8.20 0.88 10.57
CA LEU A 37 -6.76 0.72 10.33
C LEU A 37 -6.00 0.16 11.54
N LYS A 38 -6.43 0.50 12.75
CA LYS A 38 -5.86 -0.06 13.99
C LYS A 38 -6.13 -1.56 14.20
N SER A 39 -7.19 -2.11 13.59
CA SER A 39 -7.66 -3.48 13.87
C SER A 39 -7.62 -4.44 12.67
N VAL A 40 -7.63 -3.94 11.44
CA VAL A 40 -7.59 -4.79 10.24
C VAL A 40 -6.31 -5.63 10.15
N PRO A 41 -6.32 -6.79 9.47
CA PRO A 41 -5.11 -7.55 9.20
C PRO A 41 -4.08 -6.75 8.37
N GLY A 42 -2.80 -7.13 8.47
CA GLY A 42 -1.73 -6.55 7.64
C GLY A 42 -2.01 -6.70 6.14
N GLY A 43 -2.65 -7.81 5.74
CA GLY A 43 -3.06 -8.05 4.35
C GLY A 43 -3.96 -6.94 3.78
N SER A 44 -4.83 -6.33 4.58
CA SER A 44 -5.67 -5.21 4.14
C SER A 44 -4.84 -3.95 3.87
N ILE A 45 -3.86 -3.65 4.73
CA ILE A 45 -2.94 -2.52 4.50
C ILE A 45 -2.11 -2.76 3.23
N TYR A 46 -1.59 -3.98 3.06
CA TYR A 46 -0.85 -4.37 1.85
C TYR A 46 -1.71 -4.24 0.58
N TYR A 47 -2.95 -4.71 0.64
CA TYR A 47 -3.90 -4.66 -0.46
C TYR A 47 -4.13 -3.21 -0.92
N HIS A 48 -4.44 -2.32 0.02
CA HIS A 48 -4.78 -0.93 -0.24
C HIS A 48 -3.57 -0.01 -0.49
N THR A 49 -2.34 -0.54 -0.49
CA THR A 49 -1.12 0.22 -0.78
C THR A 49 -0.35 -0.42 -1.93
N HIS A 50 0.43 -1.46 -1.64
CA HIS A 50 1.34 -2.09 -2.59
C HIS A 50 0.61 -2.81 -3.72
N ARG A 51 -0.46 -3.54 -3.41
CA ARG A 51 -1.23 -4.22 -4.45
C ARG A 51 -1.98 -3.22 -5.30
N PHE A 52 -2.55 -2.17 -4.69
CA PHE A 52 -3.21 -1.09 -5.42
C PHE A 52 -2.26 -0.44 -6.44
N LEU A 53 -1.04 -0.09 -6.04
CA LEU A 53 -0.02 0.46 -6.95
C LEU A 53 0.27 -0.49 -8.11
N GLN A 54 0.49 -1.79 -7.84
CA GLN A 54 0.73 -2.77 -8.90
C GLN A 54 -0.45 -2.94 -9.85
N GLN A 55 -1.67 -2.83 -9.35
CA GLN A 55 -2.88 -2.91 -10.16
C GLN A 55 -3.09 -1.67 -11.01
N HIS A 56 -2.58 -0.50 -10.60
CA HIS A 56 -2.87 0.79 -11.23
C HIS A 56 -1.62 1.52 -11.76
N GLN A 57 -0.48 0.84 -11.85
CA GLN A 57 0.79 1.34 -12.44
C GLN A 57 0.68 1.82 -13.91
N TYR A 58 -0.50 1.65 -14.53
CA TYR A 58 -0.79 2.15 -15.89
C TYR A 58 -1.52 3.50 -15.89
N LEU A 59 -1.94 4.02 -14.73
CA LEU A 59 -2.61 5.31 -14.61
C LEU A 59 -1.59 6.45 -14.53
N SER A 60 -1.96 7.66 -14.99
CA SER A 60 -1.14 8.86 -14.84
C SER A 60 -2.00 10.08 -14.51
N PRO A 61 -1.77 10.76 -13.36
CA PRO A 61 -0.87 10.34 -12.29
C PRO A 61 -1.38 9.08 -11.58
N GLU A 62 -0.47 8.22 -11.16
CA GLU A 62 -0.79 7.03 -10.36
C GLU A 62 -1.34 7.48 -9.00
N PRO A 63 -2.52 7.02 -8.56
CA PRO A 63 -2.90 7.18 -7.16
C PRO A 63 -1.94 6.32 -6.33
N PRO A 64 -1.17 6.90 -5.40
CA PRO A 64 -0.09 6.18 -4.72
C PRO A 64 -0.59 5.12 -3.73
N ASN A 65 -1.82 5.25 -3.25
CA ASN A 65 -2.53 4.24 -2.46
C ASN A 65 -4.04 4.51 -2.42
N ASP A 66 -4.83 3.48 -2.12
CA ASP A 66 -6.30 3.56 -2.02
C ASP A 66 -6.76 4.57 -0.96
N PHE A 67 -6.03 4.69 0.16
CA PHE A 67 -6.44 5.59 1.25
C PHE A 67 -6.32 7.05 0.82
N ALA A 68 -5.23 7.43 0.17
CA ALA A 68 -5.03 8.78 -0.37
C ALA A 68 -6.12 9.12 -1.40
N TYR A 69 -6.42 8.20 -2.32
CA TYR A 69 -7.49 8.35 -3.29
C TYR A 69 -8.85 8.55 -2.60
N TRP A 70 -9.21 7.67 -1.67
CA TRP A 70 -10.51 7.73 -0.98
C TRP A 70 -10.67 9.00 -0.16
N VAL A 71 -9.64 9.41 0.58
CA VAL A 71 -9.67 10.65 1.37
C VAL A 71 -9.81 11.89 0.48
N ARG A 72 -9.08 11.96 -0.64
CA ARG A 72 -9.16 13.11 -1.56
C ARG A 72 -10.47 13.13 -2.35
N GLU A 73 -10.77 12.06 -3.07
CA GLU A 73 -11.83 12.05 -4.08
C GLU A 73 -13.22 11.79 -3.49
N ILE A 74 -13.31 11.05 -2.37
CA ILE A 74 -14.59 10.66 -1.78
C ILE A 74 -14.94 11.51 -0.57
N LEU A 75 -13.96 11.89 0.26
CA LEU A 75 -14.21 12.79 1.40
C LEU A 75 -13.97 14.27 1.07
N GLY A 76 -13.30 14.59 -0.03
CA GLY A 76 -13.00 15.98 -0.41
C GLY A 76 -11.88 16.62 0.42
N GLU A 77 -11.10 15.83 1.14
CA GLU A 77 -10.03 16.31 2.04
C GLU A 77 -8.70 16.37 1.27
N GLU A 78 -8.53 17.41 0.45
CA GLU A 78 -7.40 17.54 -0.48
C GLU A 78 -6.04 17.47 0.22
N GLU A 79 -5.81 18.32 1.23
CA GLU A 79 -4.52 18.38 1.95
C GLU A 79 -4.17 17.04 2.61
N LEU A 80 -5.14 16.38 3.24
CA LEU A 80 -4.89 15.09 3.86
C LEU A 80 -4.64 14.00 2.80
N GLY A 81 -5.36 14.04 1.69
CA GLY A 81 -5.15 13.18 0.55
C GLY A 81 -3.72 13.30 0.00
N GLU A 82 -3.22 14.53 -0.18
CA GLU A 82 -1.85 14.79 -0.61
C GLU A 82 -0.80 14.29 0.41
N ARG A 83 -1.04 14.51 1.70
CA ARG A 83 -0.16 14.01 2.76
C ARG A 83 -0.08 12.49 2.76
N LEU A 84 -1.20 11.79 2.58
CA LEU A 84 -1.23 10.33 2.43
C LEU A 84 -0.59 9.88 1.11
N ALA A 85 -0.73 10.67 0.06
CA ALA A 85 -0.14 10.40 -1.24
C ALA A 85 1.40 10.47 -1.22
N SER A 86 1.95 11.39 -0.44
CA SER A 86 3.40 11.56 -0.28
C SER A 86 4.12 10.43 0.48
N ILE A 87 3.39 9.45 1.04
CA ILE A 87 4.01 8.33 1.75
C ILE A 87 4.64 7.39 0.73
N ASP A 88 5.98 7.40 0.64
CA ASP A 88 6.73 6.40 -0.11
C ASP A 88 6.65 5.03 0.59
N ILE A 89 5.70 4.20 0.13
CA ILE A 89 5.40 2.90 0.73
C ILE A 89 6.56 1.90 0.63
N ILE A 90 7.50 2.09 -0.30
CA ILE A 90 8.63 1.17 -0.55
C ILE A 90 9.72 1.32 0.52
N GLN A 91 9.79 2.48 1.20
CA GLN A 91 10.75 2.72 2.28
C GLN A 91 10.47 1.92 3.56
N PHE A 92 9.29 1.32 3.68
CA PHE A 92 8.87 0.63 4.89
C PHE A 92 9.24 -0.85 4.84
N SER A 93 10.08 -1.30 5.77
CA SER A 93 10.50 -2.71 5.89
C SER A 93 9.38 -3.63 6.40
N THR A 94 8.31 -3.07 6.99
CA THR A 94 7.16 -3.85 7.46
C THR A 94 5.83 -3.15 7.18
N ILE A 95 4.79 -3.96 7.00
CA ILE A 95 3.42 -3.45 6.87
C ILE A 95 2.92 -2.80 8.17
N ARG A 96 3.44 -3.21 9.33
CA ARG A 96 3.13 -2.57 10.61
C ARG A 96 3.64 -1.13 10.64
N SER A 97 4.90 -0.89 10.27
CA SER A 97 5.46 0.47 10.23
C SER A 97 4.76 1.37 9.21
N LEU A 98 4.34 0.81 8.06
CA LEU A 98 3.54 1.56 7.10
C LEU A 98 2.16 1.93 7.67
N ARG A 99 1.48 0.99 8.33
CA ARG A 99 0.21 1.27 9.03
C ARG A 99 0.35 2.41 10.03
N GLU A 100 1.41 2.39 10.84
CA GLU A 100 1.69 3.44 11.83
C GLU A 100 1.96 4.80 11.18
N ARG A 101 2.51 4.84 9.96
CA ARG A 101 2.70 6.11 9.24
C ARG A 101 1.40 6.68 8.67
N ILE A 102 0.45 5.82 8.31
CA ILE A 102 -0.85 6.19 7.74
C ILE A 102 -1.80 6.71 8.83
N ILE A 103 -1.77 6.10 10.03
CA ILE A 103 -2.58 6.49 11.20
C ILE A 103 -2.06 7.79 11.81
#